data_AF-A0A524HHW7-F1
#
_entry.id   AF-A0A524HHW7-F1
#
_cell.length_a   1.000
_cell.length_b   1.000
_cell.length_c   1.000
_cell.angle_alpha   90.00
_cell.angle_beta   90.00
_cell.angle_gamma   90.00
#
_symmetry.space_group_name_H-M   'P 1'
#
loop_
_entity.id
_entity.type
_entity.pdbx_description
1 polymer ?
#
loop_
_entity_poly.entity_id
_entity_poly.type
_entity_poly.pdbx_seq_one_letter_code
_entity_poly.pdbx_strand_id
1 'polypeptide(L)'
;AGGVHVSGHASQDEMKLMLNMVNPKYLIPVHGELRHLKQHAVLAEEGGFNSKNVLVIENGQVIEFENGELEIKDRIPGNYVFVDGSRVGEIGPSVMREREQLAQDGVVLISLVLDRNGKLHEEPEIISRGFVYKHDVDDIIEQTRQKVTEIVNKSHGDLHNELVQSIRSFLFSKTKKRPVVLATISFL
;
A
#
# COMPACT_ATOMS: atom_id res chain seq x y z
N ALA A 1 -6.19 33.33 4.71
CA ALA A 1 -5.76 32.60 5.92
C ALA A 1 -5.09 33.60 6.85
N GLY A 2 -5.52 33.71 8.10
CA GLY A 2 -4.88 34.63 9.07
C GLY A 2 -3.44 34.21 9.30
N GLY A 3 -2.49 35.13 9.15
CA GLY A 3 -1.03 34.92 9.21
C GLY A 3 -0.49 34.55 10.60
N VAL A 4 -1.17 33.64 11.30
CA VAL A 4 -0.79 33.13 12.62
C VAL A 4 0.02 31.84 12.54
N HIS A 5 0.29 31.34 11.33
CA HIS A 5 1.14 30.18 11.09
C HIS A 5 2.08 30.45 9.91
N VAL A 6 3.32 30.01 10.06
CA VAL A 6 4.35 30.04 9.01
C VAL A 6 5.05 28.68 8.99
N SER A 7 5.60 28.32 7.84
CA SER A 7 6.43 27.12 7.68
C SER A 7 7.68 27.21 8.55
N GLY A 8 8.10 26.09 9.14
CA GLY A 8 9.43 25.96 9.76
C GLY A 8 10.55 25.64 8.76
N HIS A 9 10.21 25.46 7.48
CA HIS A 9 11.14 25.15 6.39
C HIS A 9 11.24 26.30 5.39
N ALA A 10 12.46 26.50 4.88
CA ALA A 10 12.79 27.50 3.88
C ALA A 10 11.96 27.36 2.60
N SER A 11 11.47 28.50 2.10
CA SER A 11 10.87 28.64 0.78
C SER A 11 11.94 28.74 -0.30
N GLN A 12 11.53 28.84 -1.58
CA GLN A 12 12.45 28.84 -2.72
C GLN A 12 13.51 29.95 -2.63
N ASP A 13 13.11 31.17 -2.27
CA ASP A 13 14.03 32.31 -2.19
C ASP A 13 15.07 32.14 -1.07
N GLU A 14 14.67 31.57 0.06
CA GLU A 14 15.56 31.26 1.18
C GLU A 14 16.53 30.12 0.83
N MET A 15 16.07 29.09 0.09
CA MET A 15 16.94 28.04 -0.44
C MET A 15 17.95 28.59 -1.45
N LYS A 16 17.53 29.46 -2.38
CA LYS A 16 18.44 30.13 -3.33
C LYS A 16 19.45 31.03 -2.60
N LEU A 17 19.01 31.77 -1.59
CA LEU A 17 19.88 32.57 -0.73
C LEU A 17 20.95 31.69 -0.07
N MET A 18 20.55 30.57 0.52
CA MET A 18 21.48 29.62 1.15
C MET A 18 22.52 29.10 0.14
N LEU A 19 22.07 28.66 -1.04
CA LEU A 19 22.97 28.16 -2.09
C LEU A 19 23.98 29.22 -2.52
N ASN A 20 23.55 30.47 -2.67
CA ASN A 20 24.44 31.58 -3.05
C ASN A 20 25.44 31.94 -1.94
N MET A 21 25.05 31.85 -0.66
CA MET A 21 25.94 32.15 0.47
C MET A 21 26.99 31.05 0.70
N VAL A 22 26.59 29.78 0.55
CA VAL A 22 27.48 28.62 0.77
C VAL A 22 28.37 28.37 -0.44
N ASN A 23 27.84 28.58 -1.65
CA ASN A 23 28.51 28.31 -2.93
C ASN A 23 29.16 26.90 -2.98
N PRO A 24 28.42 25.81 -2.73
CA PRO A 24 29.01 24.48 -2.61
C PRO A 24 29.49 23.91 -3.95
N LYS A 25 30.57 23.11 -3.94
CA LYS A 25 31.04 22.37 -5.14
C LYS A 25 29.99 21.35 -5.62
N TYR A 26 29.32 20.66 -4.68
CA TYR A 26 28.27 19.69 -4.93
C TYR A 26 27.03 19.98 -4.06
N LEU A 27 25.84 19.74 -4.60
CA LEU A 27 24.58 19.81 -3.86
C LEU A 27 23.92 18.43 -3.83
N ILE A 28 23.55 17.96 -2.64
CA ILE A 28 22.74 16.76 -2.45
C ILE A 28 21.47 17.18 -1.70
N PRO A 29 20.32 17.34 -2.38
CA PRO A 29 19.08 17.67 -1.71
C PRO A 29 18.66 16.56 -0.75
N VAL A 30 18.28 16.93 0.47
CA VAL A 30 17.80 16.02 1.50
C VAL A 30 16.46 16.49 2.09
N HIS A 31 15.84 15.64 2.90
CA HIS A 31 14.62 15.95 3.67
C HIS A 31 13.41 16.38 2.80
N GLY A 32 12.91 15.44 2.01
CA GLY A 32 11.64 15.57 1.28
C GLY A 32 11.38 14.37 0.40
N GLU A 33 10.13 14.22 -0.07
CA GLU A 33 9.80 13.29 -1.15
C GLU A 33 10.58 13.64 -2.43
N LEU A 34 10.71 12.67 -3.34
CA LEU A 34 11.46 12.81 -4.60
C LEU A 34 11.13 14.09 -5.38
N ARG A 35 9.85 14.51 -5.42
CA ARG A 35 9.43 15.75 -6.07
C ARG A 35 10.07 17.01 -5.47
N HIS A 36 10.24 17.05 -4.15
CA HIS A 36 10.87 18.18 -3.46
C HIS A 36 12.38 18.19 -3.75
N LEU A 37 13.02 17.02 -3.71
CA LEU A 37 14.46 16.89 -3.98
C LEU A 37 14.79 17.30 -5.42
N LYS A 38 13.97 16.86 -6.38
CA LYS A 38 14.07 17.28 -7.78
C LYS A 38 13.83 18.78 -7.94
N GLN A 39 12.84 19.34 -7.26
CA GLN A 39 12.61 20.79 -7.33
C GLN A 39 13.79 21.58 -6.76
N HIS A 40 14.39 21.13 -5.65
CA HIS A 40 15.56 21.79 -5.08
C HIS A 40 16.76 21.71 -6.04
N ALA A 41 16.94 20.59 -6.74
CA ALA A 41 17.96 20.49 -7.79
C ALA A 41 17.74 21.50 -8.92
N VAL A 42 16.49 21.65 -9.39
CA VAL A 42 16.14 22.66 -10.40
C VAL A 42 16.44 24.08 -9.90
N LEU A 43 16.13 24.42 -8.65
CA LEU A 43 16.43 25.74 -8.09
C LEU A 43 17.93 26.03 -8.05
N ALA A 44 18.77 25.01 -7.84
CA ALA A 44 20.22 25.15 -7.87
C ALA A 44 20.74 25.37 -9.30
N GLU A 45 20.23 24.62 -10.27
CA GLU A 45 20.57 24.81 -11.69
C GLU A 45 20.17 26.21 -12.18
N GLU A 46 18.99 26.70 -11.80
CA GLU A 46 18.55 28.09 -12.06
C GLU A 46 19.50 29.13 -11.44
N GLY A 47 20.13 28.80 -10.31
CA GLY A 47 21.14 29.61 -9.63
C GLY A 47 22.53 29.53 -10.27
N GLY A 48 22.69 28.79 -11.37
CA GLY A 48 23.96 28.66 -12.11
C GLY A 48 24.84 27.50 -11.64
N PHE A 49 24.35 26.62 -10.77
CA PHE A 49 25.09 25.41 -10.39
C PHE A 49 25.14 24.43 -11.56
N ASN A 50 26.29 23.78 -11.74
CA ASN A 50 26.44 22.74 -12.76
C ASN A 50 25.57 21.53 -12.39
N SER A 51 24.64 21.14 -13.26
CA SER A 51 23.74 20.00 -13.05
C SER A 51 24.48 18.69 -12.75
N LYS A 52 25.70 18.50 -13.27
CA LYS A 52 26.54 17.33 -12.95
C LYS A 52 26.97 17.26 -11.49
N ASN A 53 26.93 18.38 -10.78
CA ASN A 53 27.30 18.47 -9.37
C ASN A 53 26.08 18.47 -8.44
N VAL A 54 24.87 18.35 -8.98
CA VAL A 54 23.63 18.31 -8.21
C VAL A 54 23.07 16.89 -8.25
N LEU A 55 23.07 16.21 -7.11
CA LEU A 55 22.72 14.79 -7.03
C LEU A 55 21.45 14.57 -6.20
N VAL A 56 20.39 14.13 -6.87
CA VAL A 56 19.19 13.61 -6.21
C VAL A 56 19.39 12.11 -5.99
N ILE A 57 19.57 11.72 -4.73
CA ILE A 57 19.80 10.32 -4.34
C ILE A 57 18.66 9.75 -3.49
N GLU A 58 18.60 8.42 -3.44
CA GLU A 58 17.69 7.65 -2.61
C GLU A 58 18.38 7.09 -1.35
N ASN A 59 17.57 6.75 -0.35
CA ASN A 59 18.04 6.07 0.85
C ASN A 59 18.85 4.81 0.51
N GLY A 60 20.03 4.69 1.12
CA GLY A 60 20.96 3.59 0.93
C GLY A 60 21.95 3.77 -0.23
N GLN A 61 21.79 4.78 -1.10
CA GLN A 61 22.86 5.11 -2.04
C GLN A 61 24.05 5.70 -1.27
N VAL A 62 25.23 5.15 -1.53
CA VAL A 62 26.47 5.60 -0.89
C VAL A 62 27.14 6.64 -1.77
N ILE A 63 27.50 7.77 -1.17
CA ILE A 63 28.30 8.82 -1.80
C ILE A 63 29.65 8.85 -1.12
N GLU A 64 30.71 8.65 -1.90
CA GLU A 64 32.09 8.79 -1.46
C GLU A 64 32.67 10.11 -1.96
N PHE A 65 33.44 10.78 -1.09
CA PHE A 65 34.18 11.98 -1.45
C PHE A 65 35.67 11.70 -1.29
N GLU A 66 36.41 11.74 -2.39
CA GLU A 66 37.85 11.53 -2.40
C GLU A 66 38.54 12.63 -3.20
N ASN A 67 39.56 13.29 -2.63
CA ASN A 67 40.32 14.36 -3.27
C ASN A 67 39.44 15.50 -3.84
N GLY A 68 38.30 15.76 -3.20
CA GLY A 68 37.34 16.77 -3.61
C GLY A 68 36.45 16.36 -4.78
N GLU A 69 36.54 15.13 -5.28
CA GLU A 69 35.64 14.55 -6.26
C GLU A 69 34.59 13.67 -5.57
N LEU A 70 33.41 13.58 -6.20
CA LEU A 70 32.28 12.78 -5.72
C LEU A 70 32.13 11.54 -6.59
N GLU A 71 31.97 10.38 -5.95
CA GLU A 71 31.64 9.13 -6.62
C GLU A 71 30.44 8.44 -5.95
N ILE A 72 29.54 7.89 -6.76
CA ILE A 72 28.44 7.04 -6.27
C ILE A 72 28.94 5.60 -6.19
N LYS A 73 28.87 5.01 -5.00
CA LYS A 73 29.24 3.61 -4.76
C LYS A 73 28.01 2.70 -4.70
N ASP A 74 28.27 1.42 -4.46
CA ASP A 74 27.22 0.41 -4.32
C ASP A 74 26.23 0.77 -3.22
N ARG A 75 24.95 0.49 -3.50
CA ARG A 75 23.85 0.74 -2.57
C ARG A 75 23.94 -0.23 -1.40
N ILE A 76 23.81 0.29 -0.19
CA ILE A 76 23.64 -0.53 1.01
C ILE A 76 22.16 -0.89 1.21
N PRO A 77 21.86 -2.11 1.70
CA PRO A 77 20.49 -2.51 1.97
C PRO A 77 19.89 -1.64 3.07
N GLY A 78 18.68 -1.15 2.83
CA GLY A 78 17.85 -0.44 3.81
C GLY A 78 16.45 -1.04 3.81
N ASN A 79 15.90 -1.26 5.00
CA ASN A 79 14.56 -1.83 5.18
C ASN A 79 13.73 -0.91 6.08
N TYR A 80 12.42 -0.93 5.86
CA TYR A 80 11.48 -0.33 6.80
C TYR A 80 11.39 -1.18 8.05
N VAL A 81 11.49 -0.54 9.21
CA VAL A 81 11.20 -1.15 10.51
C VAL A 81 9.91 -0.52 11.01
N PHE A 82 8.85 -1.32 11.07
CA PHE A 82 7.56 -0.87 11.59
C PHE A 82 7.53 -1.02 13.12
N VAL A 83 6.90 -0.06 13.79
CA VAL A 83 6.67 -0.08 15.24
C VAL A 83 5.16 -0.12 15.48
N ASP A 84 4.68 -1.16 16.17
CA ASP A 84 3.27 -1.36 16.50
C ASP A 84 3.13 -1.71 17.99
N GLY A 85 2.81 -0.71 18.80
CA GLY A 85 2.79 -0.82 20.26
C GLY A 85 4.16 -1.22 20.81
N SER A 86 4.22 -2.34 21.53
CA SER A 86 5.46 -2.91 22.05
C SER A 86 6.26 -3.74 21.02
N ARG A 87 5.70 -3.99 19.83
CA ARG A 87 6.31 -4.84 18.80
C ARG A 87 7.11 -3.97 17.85
N VAL A 88 8.40 -4.26 17.72
CA VAL A 88 9.33 -3.51 16.87
C VAL A 88 9.89 -4.46 15.82
N GLY A 89 9.70 -4.15 14.54
CA GLY A 89 10.27 -4.91 13.43
C GLY A 89 9.61 -6.27 13.14
N GLU A 90 8.69 -6.74 13.98
CA GLU A 90 7.94 -7.98 13.75
C GLU A 90 6.90 -7.85 12.63
N ILE A 91 6.42 -6.63 12.39
CA ILE A 91 5.45 -6.37 11.35
C ILE A 91 6.18 -6.01 10.07
N GLY A 92 5.95 -6.83 9.05
CA GLY A 92 6.49 -6.60 7.71
C GLY A 92 5.52 -5.86 6.77
N PRO A 93 5.99 -5.49 5.58
CA PRO A 93 5.17 -4.87 4.54
C PRO A 93 3.93 -5.69 4.13
N SER A 94 3.97 -7.02 4.22
CA SER A 94 2.84 -7.90 3.89
C SER A 94 1.63 -7.64 4.78
N VAL A 95 1.84 -7.63 6.10
CA VAL A 95 0.79 -7.36 7.10
C VAL A 95 0.24 -5.94 6.94
N MET A 96 1.09 -4.97 6.60
CA MET A 96 0.63 -3.60 6.31
C MET A 96 -0.28 -3.56 5.07
N ARG A 97 0.06 -4.28 3.99
CA ARG A 97 -0.81 -4.37 2.81
C ARG A 97 -2.15 -5.05 3.11
N GLU A 98 -2.15 -6.09 3.94
CA GLU A 98 -3.39 -6.74 4.37
C GLU A 98 -4.28 -5.77 5.16
N ARG A 99 -3.70 -5.02 6.10
CA ARG A 99 -4.43 -3.98 6.86
C ARG A 99 -5.00 -2.90 5.95
N GLU A 100 -4.21 -2.45 4.97
CA GLU A 100 -4.66 -1.45 3.99
C GLU A 100 -5.85 -1.97 3.16
N GLN A 101 -5.78 -3.21 2.66
CA GLN A 101 -6.87 -3.81 1.89
C GLN A 101 -8.15 -3.97 2.73
N LEU A 102 -8.01 -4.44 3.98
CA LEU A 102 -9.14 -4.56 4.91
C LEU A 102 -9.77 -3.21 5.24
N ALA A 103 -8.95 -2.16 5.39
CA ALA A 103 -9.43 -0.81 5.69
C ALA A 103 -10.15 -0.15 4.51
N GLN A 104 -9.70 -0.40 3.27
CA GLN A 104 -10.27 0.20 2.07
C GLN A 104 -11.57 -0.48 1.63
N ASP A 105 -11.58 -1.80 1.53
CA ASP A 105 -12.65 -2.55 0.88
C ASP A 105 -13.44 -3.47 1.82
N GLY A 106 -13.01 -3.60 3.07
CA GLY A 106 -13.65 -4.48 4.05
C GLY A 106 -13.39 -5.97 3.79
N VAL A 107 -14.16 -6.81 4.48
CA VAL A 107 -14.02 -8.27 4.46
C VAL A 107 -15.39 -8.95 4.36
N VAL A 108 -15.41 -10.07 3.62
CA VAL A 108 -16.53 -11.00 3.53
C VAL A 108 -16.04 -12.38 3.98
N LEU A 109 -16.69 -12.91 5.01
CA LEU A 109 -16.45 -14.24 5.54
C LEU A 109 -17.52 -15.18 4.98
N ILE A 110 -17.11 -16.35 4.50
CA ILE A 110 -17.99 -17.40 4.00
C ILE A 110 -17.68 -18.67 4.78
N SER A 111 -18.69 -19.20 5.47
CA SER A 111 -18.59 -20.48 6.17
C SER A 111 -19.44 -21.52 5.45
N LEU A 112 -18.83 -22.66 5.15
CA LEU A 112 -19.48 -23.83 4.53
C LEU A 112 -19.35 -25.03 5.44
N VAL A 113 -20.43 -25.79 5.55
CA VAL A 113 -20.43 -27.12 6.15
C VAL A 113 -20.80 -28.13 5.08
N LEU A 114 -19.88 -29.05 4.80
CA LEU A 114 -20.04 -30.10 3.80
C LEU A 114 -20.31 -31.45 4.46
N ASP A 115 -21.15 -32.25 3.81
CA ASP A 115 -21.32 -33.66 4.16
C ASP A 115 -20.14 -34.52 3.63
N ARG A 116 -20.16 -35.80 3.96
CA ARG A 116 -19.16 -36.78 3.50
C ARG A 116 -19.09 -36.95 1.98
N ASN A 117 -20.11 -36.51 1.25
CA ASN A 117 -20.17 -36.56 -0.20
C ASN A 117 -19.71 -35.24 -0.84
N GLY A 118 -19.25 -34.26 -0.06
CA GLY A 118 -18.85 -32.94 -0.54
C GLY A 118 -20.01 -32.01 -0.89
N LYS A 119 -21.24 -32.33 -0.47
CA LYS A 119 -22.42 -31.50 -0.67
C LYS A 119 -22.64 -30.58 0.53
N LEU A 120 -23.28 -29.44 0.32
CA LEU A 120 -23.68 -28.56 1.41
C LEU A 120 -24.64 -29.30 2.37
N HIS A 121 -24.27 -29.36 3.64
CA HIS A 121 -25.11 -29.87 4.71
C HIS A 121 -26.19 -28.84 5.09
N GLU A 122 -25.81 -27.55 5.12
CA GLU A 122 -26.66 -26.41 5.42
C GLU A 122 -26.36 -25.22 4.50
N GLU A 123 -27.17 -24.17 4.59
CA GLU A 123 -26.96 -22.97 3.79
C GLU A 123 -25.64 -22.26 4.16
N PRO A 124 -24.89 -21.73 3.17
CA PRO A 124 -23.70 -20.96 3.44
C PRO A 124 -23.96 -19.76 4.34
N GLU A 125 -23.18 -19.64 5.41
CA GLU A 125 -23.20 -18.44 6.26
C GLU A 125 -22.27 -17.39 5.65
N ILE A 126 -22.79 -16.17 5.45
CA ILE A 126 -22.03 -15.06 4.88
C ILE A 126 -22.08 -13.87 5.84
N ILE A 127 -20.92 -13.46 6.30
CA ILE A 127 -20.77 -12.31 7.21
C ILE A 127 -19.93 -11.24 6.52
N SER A 128 -20.48 -10.04 6.40
CA SER A 128 -19.79 -8.87 5.86
C SER A 128 -19.41 -7.89 6.97
N ARG A 129 -18.20 -7.31 6.90
CA ARG A 129 -17.72 -6.24 7.77
C ARG A 129 -16.98 -5.20 6.93
N GLY A 130 -17.39 -3.93 7.04
CA GLY A 130 -16.75 -2.82 6.31
C GLY A 130 -16.97 -2.79 4.79
N PHE A 131 -17.64 -3.79 4.21
CA PHE A 131 -17.82 -3.92 2.76
C PHE A 131 -19.19 -3.38 2.26
N VAL A 132 -20.31 -3.88 2.80
CA VAL A 132 -21.68 -3.45 2.39
C VAL A 132 -22.38 -2.71 3.54
N TYR A 133 -23.09 -1.62 3.22
CA TYR A 133 -23.87 -0.82 4.17
C TYR A 133 -25.35 -1.23 4.15
N LYS A 134 -26.01 -1.19 5.32
CA LYS A 134 -27.34 -1.79 5.63
C LYS A 134 -28.51 -1.56 4.67
N HIS A 135 -28.43 -0.64 3.70
CA HIS A 135 -29.56 -0.30 2.83
C HIS A 135 -29.72 -1.19 1.58
N ASP A 136 -28.66 -1.88 1.13
CA ASP A 136 -28.67 -2.81 -0.03
C ASP A 136 -28.12 -4.22 0.32
N VAL A 137 -28.06 -4.57 1.61
CA VAL A 137 -27.35 -5.76 2.11
C VAL A 137 -28.01 -7.06 1.67
N ASP A 138 -29.33 -7.14 1.78
CA ASP A 138 -30.02 -8.42 1.66
C ASP A 138 -29.89 -8.99 0.24
N ASP A 139 -30.04 -8.17 -0.80
CA ASP A 139 -29.96 -8.63 -2.19
C ASP A 139 -28.55 -9.11 -2.58
N ILE A 140 -27.49 -8.38 -2.18
CA ILE A 140 -26.11 -8.77 -2.51
C ILE A 140 -25.71 -10.03 -1.75
N ILE A 141 -26.08 -10.14 -0.47
CA ILE A 141 -25.75 -11.31 0.35
C ILE A 141 -26.51 -12.54 -0.16
N GLU A 142 -27.80 -12.42 -0.48
CA GLU A 142 -28.58 -13.51 -1.08
C GLU A 142 -27.99 -13.97 -2.42
N GLN A 143 -27.65 -13.04 -3.32
CA GLN A 143 -27.01 -13.40 -4.60
C GLN A 143 -25.63 -14.05 -4.39
N THR A 144 -24.88 -13.59 -3.39
CA THR A 144 -23.60 -14.21 -3.02
C THR A 144 -23.84 -15.63 -2.55
N ARG A 145 -24.84 -15.88 -1.69
CA ARG A 145 -25.20 -17.22 -1.21
C ARG A 145 -25.57 -18.16 -2.37
N GLN A 146 -26.42 -17.69 -3.29
CA GLN A 146 -26.77 -18.46 -4.49
C GLN A 146 -25.53 -18.80 -5.31
N LYS A 147 -24.61 -17.85 -5.49
CA LYS A 147 -23.37 -18.06 -6.24
C LYS A 147 -22.46 -19.08 -5.55
N VAL A 148 -22.33 -19.00 -4.22
CA VAL A 148 -21.58 -19.99 -3.42
C VAL A 148 -22.16 -21.38 -3.61
N THR A 149 -23.48 -21.55 -3.49
CA THR A 149 -24.16 -22.83 -3.69
C THR A 149 -23.96 -23.38 -5.11
N GLU A 150 -23.97 -22.51 -6.12
CA GLU A 150 -23.68 -22.90 -7.51
C GLU A 150 -22.24 -23.42 -7.65
N ILE A 151 -21.26 -22.74 -7.05
CA ILE A 151 -19.85 -23.12 -7.11
C ILE A 151 -19.65 -24.47 -6.43
N VAL A 152 -20.19 -24.69 -5.23
CA VAL A 152 -20.04 -25.95 -4.49
C VAL A 152 -20.59 -27.14 -5.29
N ASN A 153 -21.74 -26.96 -5.95
CA ASN A 153 -22.35 -28.04 -6.74
C ASN A 153 -21.63 -28.36 -8.05
N LYS A 154 -20.84 -27.42 -8.59
CA LYS A 154 -20.13 -27.56 -9.87
C LYS A 154 -18.63 -27.83 -9.72
N SER A 155 -18.08 -27.61 -8.53
CA SER A 155 -16.65 -27.74 -8.30
C SER A 155 -16.23 -29.20 -8.33
N HIS A 156 -15.17 -29.49 -9.07
CA HIS A 156 -14.55 -30.82 -9.15
C HIS A 156 -13.07 -30.78 -8.74
N GLY A 157 -12.59 -29.65 -8.22
CA GLY A 157 -11.19 -29.38 -7.94
C GLY A 157 -11.00 -28.68 -6.61
N ASP A 158 -10.17 -27.64 -6.60
CA ASP A 158 -9.89 -26.85 -5.40
C ASP A 158 -11.04 -25.89 -5.11
N LEU A 159 -12.05 -26.40 -4.41
CA LEU A 159 -13.26 -25.66 -4.04
C LEU A 159 -12.93 -24.36 -3.31
N HIS A 160 -11.92 -24.35 -2.44
CA HIS A 160 -11.55 -23.14 -1.68
C HIS A 160 -11.07 -22.03 -2.62
N ASN A 161 -10.14 -22.32 -3.52
CA ASN A 161 -9.62 -21.34 -4.46
C ASN A 161 -10.66 -20.89 -5.48
N GLU A 162 -11.46 -21.82 -6.03
CA GLU A 162 -12.55 -21.51 -6.96
C GLU A 162 -13.60 -20.59 -6.32
N LEU A 163 -13.96 -20.85 -5.06
CA LEU A 163 -14.89 -20.06 -4.29
C LEU A 163 -14.36 -18.64 -4.07
N VAL A 164 -13.14 -18.50 -3.53
CA VAL A 164 -12.56 -17.19 -3.21
C VAL A 164 -12.44 -16.32 -4.47
N GLN A 165 -11.91 -16.86 -5.57
CA GLN A 165 -11.72 -16.09 -6.81
C GLN A 165 -13.05 -15.71 -7.48
N SER A 166 -13.99 -16.65 -7.54
CA SER A 166 -15.29 -16.42 -8.18
C SER A 166 -16.12 -15.41 -7.41
N ILE A 167 -16.15 -15.49 -6.08
CA ILE A 167 -16.87 -14.53 -5.24
C ILE A 167 -16.20 -13.16 -5.29
N ARG A 168 -14.87 -13.07 -5.23
CA ARG A 168 -14.17 -11.80 -5.37
C ARG A 168 -14.51 -11.11 -6.70
N SER A 169 -14.54 -11.86 -7.79
CA SER A 169 -14.91 -11.36 -9.12
C SER A 169 -16.37 -10.92 -9.20
N PHE A 170 -17.28 -11.71 -8.63
CA PHE A 170 -18.70 -11.40 -8.54
C PHE A 170 -18.94 -10.09 -7.77
N LEU A 171 -18.39 -9.97 -6.57
CA LEU A 171 -18.55 -8.79 -5.72
C LEU A 171 -17.97 -7.54 -6.38
N PHE A 172 -16.82 -7.65 -7.07
CA PHE A 172 -16.27 -6.54 -7.84
C PHE A 172 -17.17 -6.13 -9.01
N SER A 173 -17.76 -7.10 -9.73
CA SER A 173 -18.67 -6.79 -10.84
C SER A 173 -19.88 -5.98 -10.40
N LYS A 174 -20.41 -6.27 -9.20
CA LYS A 174 -21.60 -5.65 -8.62
C LYS A 174 -21.31 -4.31 -7.95
N THR A 175 -20.19 -4.20 -7.25
CA THR A 175 -19.93 -3.09 -6.30
C THR A 175 -18.73 -2.22 -6.67
N LYS A 176 -17.89 -2.66 -7.62
CA LYS A 176 -16.59 -2.08 -7.97
C LYS A 176 -15.58 -2.01 -6.81
N LYS A 177 -15.84 -2.72 -5.71
CA LYS A 177 -14.94 -2.90 -4.57
C LYS A 177 -14.39 -4.34 -4.54
N ARG A 178 -13.22 -4.54 -3.95
CA ARG A 178 -12.55 -5.85 -3.87
C ARG A 178 -12.30 -6.26 -2.41
N PRO A 179 -13.36 -6.62 -1.67
CA PRO A 179 -13.21 -7.02 -0.28
C PRO A 179 -12.28 -8.22 -0.17
N VAL A 180 -11.63 -8.34 0.98
CA VAL A 180 -10.95 -9.58 1.35
C VAL A 180 -12.02 -10.66 1.52
N VAL A 181 -11.90 -11.78 0.79
CA VAL A 181 -12.82 -12.91 0.91
C VAL A 181 -12.09 -14.02 1.66
N LEU A 182 -12.62 -14.40 2.83
CA LEU A 182 -12.11 -15.52 3.62
C LEU A 182 -13.16 -16.62 3.64
N ALA A 183 -12.79 -17.80 3.16
CA ALA A 183 -13.67 -18.95 3.14
C ALA A 183 -13.19 -20.02 4.13
N THR A 184 -14.09 -20.54 4.94
CA THR A 184 -13.83 -21.68 5.82
C THR A 184 -14.75 -22.83 5.41
N ILE A 185 -14.16 -24.01 5.22
CA ILE A 185 -14.88 -25.22 4.83
C ILE A 185 -14.71 -26.24 5.95
N SER A 186 -15.82 -26.62 6.56
CA SER A 186 -15.88 -27.65 7.61
C SER A 186 -16.61 -28.88 7.09
N PHE A 187 -16.31 -30.05 7.67
CA PHE A 187 -16.92 -31.33 7.28
C PHE A 187 -17.62 -31.99 8.47
N LEU A 188 -18.75 -32.64 8.20
CA LEU A 188 -19.54 -33.44 9.16
C LEU A 188 -19.28 -34.95 9.05
#